data_AF-A0A371YJG1-F1
#
_entry.id   AF-A0A371YJG1-F1
#
_cell.length_a   1.000
_cell.length_b   1.000
_cell.length_c   1.000
_cell.angle_alpha   90.00
_cell.angle_beta   90.00
_cell.angle_gamma   90.00
#
_symmetry.space_group_name_H-M   'P 1'
#
loop_
_entity.id
_entity.type
_entity.pdbx_description
1 polymer ?
#
loop_
_entity_poly.entity_id
_entity_poly.type
_entity_poly.pdbx_seq_one_letter_code
_entity_poly.pdbx_strand_id
1 'polypeptide(L)'
;MSRQNDFVKTQVRLPSDLHQEILKFASNYDFSMNTAIIEAIRAGLIVDSDIGIRTPLTPNDLSKVSDEIADKVVERLKKAP
;
A
#
# COMPACT_ATOMS: atom_id res chain seq x y z
N MET A 1 23.01 -7.28 29.95
CA MET A 1 22.96 -7.51 28.49
C MET A 1 21.55 -7.25 28.03
N SER A 2 21.33 -6.20 27.23
CA SER A 2 20.00 -5.92 26.66
C SER A 2 19.63 -7.07 25.73
N ARG A 3 18.53 -7.76 26.05
CA ARG A 3 18.01 -8.87 25.27
C ARG A 3 17.60 -8.32 23.90
N GLN A 4 18.34 -8.64 22.85
CA GLN A 4 17.91 -8.49 21.44
C GLN A 4 16.74 -9.46 21.14
N ASN A 5 15.66 -9.39 21.94
CA ASN A 5 14.57 -10.37 21.96
C ASN A 5 13.34 -9.93 21.15
N ASP A 6 13.40 -8.82 20.41
CA ASP A 6 12.19 -8.26 19.79
C ASP A 6 11.86 -8.86 18.41
N PHE A 7 12.67 -9.80 17.91
CA PHE A 7 12.46 -10.41 16.59
C PHE A 7 12.30 -11.93 16.68
N VAL A 8 11.17 -12.42 16.16
CA VAL A 8 10.93 -13.85 15.93
C VAL A 8 11.54 -14.24 14.60
N LYS A 9 12.44 -15.23 14.59
CA LYS A 9 13.04 -15.76 13.36
C LYS A 9 12.06 -16.71 12.67
N THR A 10 11.82 -16.46 11.39
CA THR A 10 10.98 -17.31 10.53
C THR A 10 11.76 -17.71 9.30
N GLN A 11 11.60 -18.97 8.85
CA GLN A 11 12.10 -19.42 7.56
C GLN A 11 10.96 -19.34 6.53
N VAL A 12 11.19 -18.66 5.42
CA VAL A 12 10.19 -18.47 4.36
C VAL A 12 10.66 -19.20 3.09
N ARG A 13 9.76 -19.97 2.46
CA ARG A 13 9.98 -20.54 1.13
C ARG A 13 9.35 -19.63 0.10
N LEU A 14 10.16 -19.15 -0.83
CA LEU A 14 9.71 -18.27 -1.92
C LEU A 14 9.81 -19.01 -3.26
N PRO A 15 8.81 -18.88 -4.14
CA PRO A 15 8.97 -19.17 -5.56
C PRO A 15 10.19 -18.45 -6.16
N SER A 16 10.85 -19.06 -7.14
CA SER A 16 12.11 -18.53 -7.68
C SER A 16 11.96 -17.17 -8.35
N ASP A 17 10.85 -16.94 -9.03
CA ASP A 17 10.43 -15.66 -9.59
C ASP A 17 10.27 -14.59 -8.52
N LEU A 18 9.48 -14.87 -7.46
CA LEU A 18 9.27 -13.92 -6.36
C LEU A 18 10.57 -13.57 -5.62
N HIS A 19 11.47 -14.55 -5.46
CA HIS A 19 12.80 -14.30 -4.91
C HIS A 19 13.59 -13.28 -5.74
N GLN A 20 13.54 -13.39 -7.07
CA GLN A 20 14.23 -12.44 -7.97
C GLN A 20 13.60 -11.04 -7.91
N GLU A 21 12.27 -10.95 -7.79
CA GLU A 21 11.57 -9.67 -7.62
C GLU A 21 11.96 -8.96 -6.32
N ILE A 22 12.01 -9.70 -5.20
CA ILE A 22 12.46 -9.15 -3.91
C ILE A 22 13.92 -8.71 -3.97
N LEU A 23 14.80 -9.44 -4.65
CA LEU A 23 16.20 -9.02 -4.83
C LEU A 23 16.32 -7.71 -5.62
N LYS A 24 15.54 -7.55 -6.69
CA LYS A 24 15.50 -6.31 -7.47
C LYS A 24 14.98 -5.15 -6.63
N PHE A 25 13.88 -5.38 -5.90
CA PHE A 25 13.33 -4.41 -4.96
C PHE A 25 14.38 -4.00 -3.92
N ALA A 26 15.08 -4.96 -3.32
CA ALA A 26 16.14 -4.68 -2.36
C ALA A 26 17.26 -3.80 -2.97
N SER A 27 17.73 -4.14 -4.17
CA SER A 27 18.78 -3.39 -4.87
C SER A 27 18.37 -1.96 -5.21
N ASN A 28 17.11 -1.73 -5.56
CA ASN A 28 16.63 -0.40 -5.97
C ASN A 28 16.57 0.60 -4.80
N TYR A 29 16.38 0.10 -3.57
CA TYR A 29 16.22 0.91 -2.36
C TYR A 29 17.39 0.76 -1.37
N ASP A 30 18.48 0.10 -1.78
CA ASP A 30 19.66 -0.22 -0.94
C ASP A 30 19.28 -0.94 0.37
N PHE A 31 18.34 -1.88 0.26
CA PHE A 31 17.84 -2.65 1.38
C PHE A 31 18.57 -3.99 1.51
N SER A 32 18.68 -4.47 2.75
CA SER A 32 18.91 -5.89 2.98
C SER A 32 17.69 -6.68 2.48
N MET A 33 17.90 -7.94 2.07
CA MET A 33 16.79 -8.80 1.64
C MET A 33 15.74 -8.98 2.75
N ASN A 34 16.15 -9.00 4.02
CA ASN A 34 15.23 -9.04 5.16
C ASN A 34 14.36 -7.79 5.24
N THR A 35 14.96 -6.60 5.08
CA THR A 35 14.23 -5.33 5.07
C THR A 35 13.26 -5.28 3.90
N ALA A 36 13.69 -5.68 2.71
CA ALA A 36 12.85 -5.75 1.52
C ALA A 36 11.61 -6.65 1.72
N ILE A 37 11.77 -7.83 2.33
CA ILE A 37 10.65 -8.73 2.66
C ILE A 37 9.71 -8.09 3.68
N ILE A 38 10.24 -7.47 4.73
CA ILE A 38 9.42 -6.80 5.76
C ILE A 38 8.60 -5.65 5.15
N GLU A 39 9.21 -4.83 4.29
CA GLU A 39 8.52 -3.72 3.63
C GLU A 39 7.48 -4.22 2.62
N ALA A 40 7.76 -5.30 1.87
CA ALA A 40 6.78 -5.92 1.00
C ALA A 40 5.58 -6.49 1.78
N ILE A 41 5.83 -7.15 2.91
CA ILE A 41 4.77 -7.65 3.81
C ILE A 41 3.98 -6.47 4.38
N ARG A 42 4.63 -5.41 4.86
CA ARG A 42 3.97 -4.20 5.37
C ARG A 42 3.10 -3.56 4.30
N ALA A 43 3.62 -3.40 3.08
CA ALA A 43 2.86 -2.86 1.97
C ALA A 43 1.65 -3.73 1.65
N GLY A 44 1.80 -5.06 1.61
CA GLY A 44 0.68 -6.00 1.46
C GLY A 44 -0.35 -5.87 2.58
N LEU A 45 0.09 -5.78 3.84
CA LEU A 45 -0.77 -5.61 5.01
C LEU A 45 -1.46 -4.24 5.08
N ILE A 46 -0.86 -3.19 4.51
CA ILE A 46 -1.44 -1.83 4.41
C ILE A 46 -2.44 -1.76 3.24
N VAL A 47 -2.15 -2.44 2.13
CA VAL A 47 -3.18 -2.65 1.10
C VAL A 47 -4.32 -3.44 1.75
N ASP A 48 -4.02 -4.44 2.58
CA ASP A 48 -4.96 -5.19 3.41
C ASP A 48 -5.48 -4.46 4.68
N SER A 49 -5.24 -3.17 4.86
CA SER A 49 -5.82 -2.47 6.03
C SER A 49 -7.21 -1.87 5.77
N ASP A 50 -7.68 -1.82 4.52
CA ASP A 50 -9.05 -1.41 4.13
C ASP A 50 -9.44 -1.97 2.75
N ILE A 51 -9.93 -3.18 2.50
CA ILE A 51 -10.80 -4.12 3.22
C ILE A 51 -10.11 -4.89 4.37
N GLY A 52 -8.79 -4.92 4.45
CA GLY A 52 -8.24 -6.06 3.76
C GLY A 52 -8.26 -5.95 2.24
N ILE A 53 -7.80 -4.83 1.64
CA ILE A 53 -7.53 -4.51 0.22
C ILE A 53 -8.10 -3.14 -0.17
N ARG A 54 -7.25 -2.10 -0.30
CA ARG A 54 -7.59 -0.88 -1.05
C ARG A 54 -7.74 -1.27 -2.51
N THR A 55 -8.97 -1.47 -2.95
CA THR A 55 -9.33 -1.59 -4.37
C THR A 55 -8.75 -0.40 -5.14
N PRO A 56 -8.16 -0.61 -6.33
CA PRO A 56 -7.90 0.50 -7.23
C PRO A 56 -9.25 1.15 -7.55
N LEU A 57 -9.37 2.47 -7.32
CA LEU A 57 -10.56 3.24 -7.69
C LEU A 57 -10.87 2.93 -9.16
N THR A 58 -12.04 2.33 -9.40
CA THR A 58 -12.47 2.12 -10.77
C THR A 58 -12.82 3.48 -11.38
N PRO A 59 -12.73 3.67 -12.71
CA PRO A 59 -13.13 4.93 -13.35
C PRO A 59 -14.55 5.39 -12.98
N ASN A 60 -15.44 4.44 -12.67
CA ASN A 60 -16.80 4.72 -12.19
C ASN A 60 -16.82 5.36 -10.80
N ASP A 61 -15.89 5.01 -9.91
CA ASP A 61 -15.80 5.61 -8.57
C ASP A 61 -15.30 7.06 -8.66
N LEU A 62 -14.40 7.35 -9.60
CA LEU A 62 -13.98 8.72 -9.89
C LEU A 62 -15.12 9.58 -10.45
N SER A 63 -15.97 9.01 -11.30
CA SER A 63 -17.11 9.75 -11.88
C SER A 63 -18.09 10.22 -10.81
N LYS A 64 -18.41 9.36 -9.83
CA LYS A 64 -19.31 9.70 -8.72
C LYS A 64 -18.73 10.80 -7.82
N VAL A 65 -17.44 10.72 -7.52
CA VAL A 65 -16.76 11.76 -6.72
C VAL A 65 -16.72 13.09 -7.48
N SER A 66 -16.49 13.05 -8.80
CA SER A 66 -16.54 14.24 -9.66
C SER A 66 -17.93 14.88 -9.66
N ASP A 67 -18.99 14.07 -9.77
CA ASP A 67 -20.36 14.57 -9.79
C ASP A 67 -20.76 15.18 -8.43
N GLU A 68 -20.39 14.54 -7.32
CA GLU A 68 -20.60 15.09 -5.98
C GLU A 68 -19.87 16.42 -5.74
N ILE A 69 -18.65 16.57 -6.28
CA ILE A 69 -17.90 17.83 -6.21
C ILE A 69 -18.59 18.90 -7.06
N ALA A 70 -19.02 18.56 -8.27
CA ALA A 70 -19.70 19.48 -9.17
C ALA A 70 -20.99 20.02 -8.55
N ASP A 71 -21.83 19.14 -7.98
CA ASP A 71 -23.07 19.53 -7.31
C ASP A 71 -22.81 20.46 -6.11
N LYS A 72 -21.77 20.16 -5.33
CA LYS A 72 -21.40 20.96 -4.16
C LYS A 72 -20.83 22.34 -4.53
N VAL A 73 -20.15 22.45 -5.67
CA VAL A 73 -19.69 23.73 -6.22
C VAL A 73 -20.88 24.55 -6.74
N VAL A 74 -21.80 23.92 -7.48
CA VAL A 74 -23.01 24.59 -7.99
C VAL A 74 -23.88 25.12 -6.84
N GLU A 75 -24.06 24.35 -5.76
CA GLU A 75 -24.76 24.83 -4.57
C GLU A 75 -24.10 26.04 -3.91
N ARG A 76 -22.76 26.07 -3.87
CA ARG A 76 -22.01 27.20 -3.30
C ARG A 76 -22.10 28.44 -4.18
N LEU A 77 -22.11 28.29 -5.50
CA LEU A 77 -22.30 29.40 -6.44
C LEU A 77 -23.71 29.98 -6.37
N LYS A 78 -24.75 29.15 -6.16
CA LYS A 78 -26.13 29.62 -5.95
C LYS A 78 -26.33 30.37 -4.63
N LYS A 79 -25.46 30.14 -3.63
CA LYS A 79 -25.48 30.80 -2.33
C LYS A 79 -24.53 32.01 -2.25
N ALA A 80 -23.75 32.28 -3.29
CA ALA A 80 -22.93 33.49 -3.37
C ALA A 80 -23.82 34.66 -3.83
N PRO A 81 -23.80 35.81 -3.12
CA PRO A 81 -24.43 37.05 -3.58
C PRO A 81 -23.72 37.65 -4.79
#